data_AF-A0A662UQD2-F1
#
_entry.id   AF-A0A662UQD2-F1
#
_cell.length_a   1.000
_cell.length_b   1.000
_cell.length_c   1.000
_cell.angle_alpha   90.00
_cell.angle_beta   90.00
_cell.angle_gamma   90.00
#
_symmetry.space_group_name_H-M   'P 1'
#
loop_
_entity.id
_entity.type
_entity.pdbx_description
1 polymer ?
#
loop_
_entity_poly.entity_id
_entity_poly.type
_entity_poly.pdbx_seq_one_letter_code
_entity_poly.pdbx_strand_id
1 'polypeptide(L)'
;MLRVCLTRDEINPGDIIVSNDPYLTGTHTNDIGLIMPIFHKDGVVAAKGHVNDVGGLNPGTWGPGSREIYHEGLFISPVKYYKEGKPNKDVIRIILGNIRIPDYLYGDLETLAAGLRLGSRRIQELIDKYGIETFKAAIEGLLEEGRRVSLKRLEELPKGEFYAEDFLDDDYVTGSSLKLSARVKIAYKEFIVDFSENPNALTHQLNNTYPATVAAVAVTYIAIVDLHARISQGLLDPLKVIASPGTIFHAVRPYPVSVYWETMSYAADLV
;
A
#
# COMPACT_ATOMS: atom_id res chain seq x y z
N MET A 1 -7.92 -3.23 -4.08
CA MET A 1 -7.90 -4.70 -3.99
C MET A 1 -9.26 -5.35 -4.31
N LEU A 2 -10.33 -5.16 -3.53
CA LEU A 2 -11.62 -5.85 -3.80
C LEU A 2 -12.26 -5.49 -5.14
N ARG A 3 -12.41 -4.19 -5.44
CA ARG A 3 -13.12 -3.71 -6.64
C ARG A 3 -12.45 -4.05 -7.98
N VAL A 4 -11.23 -4.58 -7.97
CA VAL A 4 -10.39 -4.70 -9.18
C VAL A 4 -10.57 -6.05 -9.88
N CYS A 5 -10.91 -7.12 -9.16
CA CYS A 5 -11.05 -8.45 -9.78
C CYS A 5 -12.18 -9.33 -9.21
N LEU A 6 -12.75 -9.01 -8.05
CA LEU A 6 -13.85 -9.78 -7.46
C LEU A 6 -15.02 -8.84 -7.19
N THR A 7 -16.17 -9.18 -7.74
CA THR A 7 -17.40 -8.48 -7.40
C THR A 7 -17.82 -8.81 -5.97
N ARG A 8 -18.61 -7.93 -5.35
CA ARG A 8 -19.12 -8.15 -3.99
C ARG A 8 -19.94 -9.45 -3.89
N ASP A 9 -20.55 -9.87 -4.98
CA ASP A 9 -21.34 -11.10 -5.05
C ASP A 9 -20.47 -12.36 -5.01
N GLU A 10 -19.24 -12.29 -5.53
CA GLU A 10 -18.29 -13.41 -5.56
C GLU A 10 -17.58 -13.67 -4.22
N ILE A 11 -17.75 -12.82 -3.21
CA ILE A 11 -17.02 -12.92 -1.93
C ILE A 11 -17.93 -13.48 -0.84
N ASN A 12 -17.62 -14.63 -0.25
CA ASN A 12 -18.44 -15.27 0.79
C ASN A 12 -17.82 -15.14 2.19
N PRO A 13 -18.61 -15.24 3.27
CA PRO A 13 -18.06 -15.35 4.62
C PRO A 13 -17.01 -16.45 4.72
N GLY A 14 -15.87 -16.14 5.33
CA GLY A 14 -14.73 -17.06 5.45
C GLY A 14 -13.81 -17.12 4.22
N ASP A 15 -14.11 -16.40 3.14
CA ASP A 15 -13.14 -16.17 2.07
C ASP A 15 -11.98 -15.31 2.58
N ILE A 16 -10.76 -15.61 2.13
CA ILE A 16 -9.58 -14.75 2.33
C ILE A 16 -9.00 -14.49 0.96
N ILE A 17 -8.89 -13.22 0.56
CA ILE A 17 -8.31 -12.82 -0.73
C ILE A 17 -6.84 -12.49 -0.49
N VAL A 18 -5.96 -13.00 -1.34
CA VAL A 18 -4.52 -12.70 -1.35
C VAL A 18 -4.16 -11.97 -2.64
N SER A 19 -3.22 -11.03 -2.57
CA SER A 19 -2.58 -10.39 -3.72
C SER A 19 -1.24 -9.82 -3.31
N ASN A 20 -0.31 -9.75 -4.26
CA ASN A 20 0.92 -8.98 -4.13
C ASN A 20 1.13 -8.03 -5.31
N ASP A 21 0.05 -7.71 -6.04
CA ASP A 21 0.07 -6.73 -7.13
C ASP A 21 0.48 -5.36 -6.54
N PRO A 22 1.72 -4.88 -6.77
CA PRO A 22 2.22 -3.71 -6.08
C PRO A 22 1.51 -2.44 -6.51
N TYR A 23 0.93 -2.41 -7.72
CA TYR A 23 0.13 -1.28 -8.20
C TYR A 23 -1.21 -1.18 -7.46
N LEU A 24 -1.60 -2.22 -6.71
CA LEU A 24 -2.79 -2.27 -5.85
C LEU A 24 -2.48 -2.35 -4.35
N THR A 25 -1.46 -3.12 -3.95
CA THR A 25 -1.08 -3.39 -2.56
C THR A 25 -0.05 -2.41 -2.03
N GLY A 26 0.67 -1.73 -2.92
CA GLY A 26 1.25 -0.42 -2.69
C GLY A 26 2.74 -0.32 -2.43
N THR A 27 3.57 -1.31 -2.73
CA THR A 27 5.04 -1.21 -2.58
C THR A 27 5.74 -2.05 -3.66
N HIS A 28 5.95 -3.34 -3.41
CA HIS A 28 6.53 -4.31 -4.36
C HIS A 28 5.94 -5.71 -4.19
N THR A 29 6.34 -6.65 -5.04
CA THR A 29 5.81 -8.02 -5.10
C THR A 29 6.07 -8.84 -3.82
N ASN A 30 7.09 -8.52 -3.03
CA ASN A 30 7.34 -9.19 -1.76
C ASN A 30 6.41 -8.74 -0.62
N ASP A 31 5.60 -7.70 -0.81
CA ASP A 31 4.65 -7.28 0.23
C ASP A 31 3.24 -7.78 -0.10
N ILE A 32 2.90 -8.91 0.48
CA ILE A 32 1.66 -9.63 0.21
C ILE A 32 0.55 -9.13 1.13
N GLY A 33 -0.55 -8.68 0.52
CA GLY A 33 -1.77 -8.27 1.20
C GLY A 33 -2.80 -9.38 1.23
N LEU A 34 -3.39 -9.62 2.40
CA LEU A 34 -4.56 -10.47 2.58
C LEU A 34 -5.71 -9.64 3.16
N ILE A 35 -6.92 -9.94 2.69
CA ILE A 35 -8.15 -9.32 3.20
C ILE A 35 -9.23 -10.36 3.41
N MET A 36 -10.07 -10.14 4.42
CA MET A 36 -11.21 -11.00 4.74
C MET A 36 -12.45 -10.13 4.97
N PRO A 37 -13.59 -10.45 4.31
CA PRO A 37 -14.84 -9.71 4.50
C PRO A 37 -15.40 -9.94 5.91
N ILE A 38 -16.03 -8.91 6.45
CA ILE A 38 -16.77 -8.92 7.71
C ILE A 38 -18.15 -8.29 7.49
N PHE A 39 -19.08 -8.43 8.45
CA PHE A 39 -20.40 -7.78 8.44
C PHE A 39 -21.27 -8.09 7.22
N HIS A 40 -21.44 -9.36 6.84
CA HIS A 40 -22.15 -9.69 5.58
C HIS A 40 -21.63 -8.90 4.37
N LYS A 41 -20.30 -8.71 4.30
CA LYS A 41 -19.58 -7.97 3.27
C LYS A 41 -19.70 -6.44 3.36
N ASP A 42 -20.15 -5.86 4.48
CA ASP A 42 -20.17 -4.40 4.71
C ASP A 42 -18.83 -3.84 5.24
N GLY A 43 -17.83 -4.69 5.48
CA GLY A 43 -16.48 -4.27 5.85
C GLY A 43 -15.42 -5.31 5.53
N VAL A 44 -14.17 -4.98 5.81
CA VAL A 44 -13.03 -5.91 5.71
C VAL A 44 -12.09 -5.76 6.89
N VAL A 45 -11.41 -6.85 7.24
CA VAL A 45 -10.11 -6.79 7.92
C VAL A 45 -9.01 -7.01 6.88
N ALA A 46 -7.89 -6.33 7.04
CA ALA A 46 -6.74 -6.39 6.15
C ALA A 46 -5.45 -6.63 6.94
N ALA A 47 -4.52 -7.36 6.34
CA ALA A 47 -3.19 -7.61 6.86
C ALA A 47 -2.22 -7.63 5.68
N LYS A 48 -1.06 -7.01 5.84
CA LYS A 48 0.00 -6.99 4.83
C LYS A 48 1.30 -7.40 5.50
N GLY A 49 2.09 -8.24 4.85
CA GLY A 49 3.36 -8.70 5.37
C GLY A 49 4.41 -8.76 4.28
N HIS A 50 5.64 -8.45 4.67
CA HIS A 50 6.81 -8.62 3.82
C HIS A 50 7.27 -10.08 3.85
N VAL A 51 7.54 -10.68 2.70
CA VAL A 51 8.04 -12.06 2.58
C VAL A 51 9.41 -12.07 1.91
N ASN A 52 10.25 -13.02 2.30
CA ASN A 52 11.66 -13.02 1.93
C ASN A 52 11.95 -13.33 0.46
N ASP A 53 11.07 -14.05 -0.25
CA ASP A 53 11.28 -14.42 -1.65
C ASP A 53 9.93 -14.64 -2.34
N VAL A 54 9.83 -14.19 -3.59
CA VAL A 54 8.68 -14.43 -4.47
C VAL A 54 9.08 -15.08 -5.80
N GLY A 55 10.27 -15.69 -5.90
CA GLY A 55 10.72 -16.35 -7.12
C GLY A 55 11.16 -15.41 -8.25
N GLY A 56 11.58 -14.18 -7.93
CA GLY A 56 12.12 -13.22 -8.91
C GLY A 56 13.47 -13.64 -9.49
N LEU A 57 13.98 -12.86 -10.43
CA LEU A 57 15.26 -13.04 -11.11
C LEU A 57 16.39 -13.36 -10.14
N ASN A 58 16.42 -12.63 -9.02
CA ASN A 58 17.41 -12.79 -7.96
C ASN A 58 16.76 -13.46 -6.72
N PRO A 59 17.51 -14.26 -5.95
CA PRO A 59 17.07 -14.69 -4.62
C PRO A 59 16.85 -13.49 -3.70
N GLY A 60 15.73 -13.48 -2.98
CA GLY A 60 15.44 -12.44 -1.99
C GLY A 60 14.34 -11.47 -2.44
N THR A 61 14.44 -10.24 -1.94
CA THR A 61 13.42 -9.18 -2.05
C THR A 61 13.83 -8.07 -3.01
N TRP A 62 15.10 -8.07 -3.41
CA TRP A 62 15.71 -7.08 -4.26
C TRP A 62 16.01 -7.71 -5.62
N GLY A 63 15.49 -7.11 -6.70
CA GLY A 63 15.78 -7.52 -8.07
C GLY A 63 16.73 -6.58 -8.83
N PRO A 64 18.04 -6.52 -8.51
CA PRO A 64 19.00 -5.83 -9.38
C PRO A 64 18.92 -6.35 -10.82
N GLY A 65 18.81 -5.43 -11.79
CA GLY A 65 18.73 -5.79 -13.20
C GLY A 65 17.34 -6.19 -13.69
N SER A 66 16.31 -6.15 -12.84
CA SER A 66 14.92 -6.26 -13.30
C SER A 66 14.59 -5.14 -14.28
N ARG A 67 14.01 -5.49 -15.42
CA ARG A 67 13.63 -4.54 -16.47
C ARG A 67 12.13 -4.33 -16.60
N GLU A 68 11.38 -5.28 -16.06
CA GLU A 68 9.93 -5.30 -16.03
C GLU A 68 9.48 -6.09 -14.79
N ILE A 69 8.25 -5.86 -14.36
CA ILE A 69 7.66 -6.49 -13.17
C ILE A 69 7.70 -8.02 -13.21
N TYR A 70 7.71 -8.62 -14.41
CA TYR A 70 7.79 -10.07 -14.60
C TYR A 70 9.14 -10.67 -14.19
N HIS A 71 10.20 -9.84 -14.12
CA HIS A 71 11.49 -10.25 -13.56
C HIS A 71 11.46 -10.25 -12.01
N GLU A 72 10.45 -9.65 -11.38
CA GLU A 72 10.36 -9.49 -9.92
C GLU A 72 9.54 -10.60 -9.24
N GLY A 73 9.33 -11.71 -9.97
CA GLY A 73 8.81 -12.96 -9.45
C GLY A 73 7.31 -13.15 -9.63
N LEU A 74 6.75 -14.02 -8.80
CA LEU A 74 5.37 -14.41 -8.83
C LEU A 74 4.46 -13.19 -8.63
N PHE A 75 3.64 -12.92 -9.63
CA PHE A 75 2.60 -11.91 -9.56
C PHE A 75 1.25 -12.56 -9.26
N ILE A 76 0.69 -12.24 -8.10
CA ILE A 76 -0.56 -12.75 -7.56
C ILE A 76 -1.61 -11.66 -7.69
N SER A 77 -2.39 -11.72 -8.78
CA SER A 77 -3.65 -10.96 -8.87
C SER A 77 -4.58 -11.32 -7.71
N PRO A 78 -5.53 -10.47 -7.32
CA PRO A 78 -6.47 -10.78 -6.25
C PRO A 78 -7.22 -12.10 -6.47
N VAL A 79 -6.91 -13.11 -5.66
CA VAL A 79 -7.51 -14.46 -5.73
C VAL A 79 -7.86 -14.98 -4.35
N LYS A 80 -8.80 -15.93 -4.27
CA LYS A 80 -9.19 -16.57 -3.00
C LYS A 80 -8.09 -17.53 -2.52
N TYR A 81 -7.40 -17.17 -1.45
CA TYR A 81 -6.48 -18.02 -0.69
C TYR A 81 -7.25 -19.03 0.19
N TYR A 82 -8.34 -18.58 0.80
CA TYR A 82 -9.36 -19.44 1.42
C TYR A 82 -10.70 -19.24 0.71
N LYS A 83 -11.44 -20.33 0.54
CA LYS A 83 -12.81 -20.37 0.02
C LYS A 83 -13.74 -20.87 1.13
N GLU A 84 -14.60 -20.00 1.64
CA GLU A 84 -15.60 -20.32 2.67
C GLU A 84 -14.98 -21.05 3.88
N GLY A 85 -13.86 -20.52 4.37
CA GLY A 85 -13.13 -21.07 5.52
C GLY A 85 -12.25 -22.29 5.21
N LYS A 86 -12.19 -22.76 3.95
CA LYS A 86 -11.33 -23.88 3.54
C LYS A 86 -10.14 -23.40 2.70
N PRO A 87 -8.93 -23.96 2.90
CA PRO A 87 -7.77 -23.60 2.08
C PRO A 87 -8.01 -23.89 0.60
N ASN A 88 -7.73 -22.92 -0.27
CA ASN A 88 -7.75 -23.12 -1.72
C ASN A 88 -6.45 -23.79 -2.17
N LYS A 89 -6.40 -25.12 -2.04
CA LYS A 89 -5.19 -25.93 -2.27
C LYS A 89 -4.57 -25.76 -3.65
N ASP A 90 -5.34 -25.39 -4.66
CA ASP A 90 -4.82 -25.18 -6.03
C ASP A 90 -4.04 -23.87 -6.11
N VAL A 91 -4.60 -22.79 -5.59
CA VAL A 91 -3.92 -21.49 -5.50
C VAL A 91 -2.68 -21.60 -4.62
N ILE A 92 -2.79 -22.28 -3.47
CA ILE A 92 -1.64 -22.50 -2.57
C ILE A 92 -0.53 -23.27 -3.31
N ARG A 93 -0.84 -24.35 -4.02
CA ARG A 93 0.15 -25.12 -4.79
C ARG A 93 0.82 -24.29 -5.88
N ILE A 94 0.06 -23.46 -6.60
CA ILE A 94 0.61 -22.56 -7.62
C ILE A 94 1.56 -21.55 -6.97
N ILE A 95 1.16 -20.92 -5.86
CA ILE A 95 2.01 -19.97 -5.15
C ILE A 95 3.30 -20.65 -4.72
N LEU A 96 3.22 -21.72 -3.92
CA LEU A 96 4.39 -22.37 -3.34
C LEU A 96 5.31 -23.03 -4.39
N GLY A 97 4.78 -23.46 -5.53
CA GLY A 97 5.56 -24.05 -6.61
C GLY A 97 6.48 -23.07 -7.35
N ASN A 98 6.31 -21.76 -7.14
CA ASN A 98 7.10 -20.71 -7.82
C ASN A 98 8.11 -20.03 -6.89
N ILE A 99 8.45 -20.62 -5.73
CA ILE A 99 9.15 -19.92 -4.65
C ILE A 99 10.35 -20.75 -4.20
N ARG A 100 11.46 -20.10 -3.86
CA ARG A 100 12.69 -20.80 -3.43
C ARG A 100 12.58 -21.42 -2.04
N ILE A 101 11.84 -20.76 -1.15
CA ILE A 101 11.66 -21.11 0.27
C ILE A 101 10.18 -21.29 0.61
N PRO A 102 9.49 -22.28 0.00
CA PRO A 102 8.04 -22.41 0.08
C PRO A 102 7.51 -22.60 1.51
N ASP A 103 8.24 -23.30 2.37
CA ASP A 103 7.81 -23.53 3.76
C ASP A 103 7.75 -22.23 4.59
N TYR A 104 8.70 -21.32 4.35
CA TYR A 104 8.71 -20.00 5.00
C TYR A 104 7.55 -19.14 4.51
N LEU A 105 7.38 -19.04 3.19
CA LEU A 105 6.26 -18.28 2.62
C LEU A 105 4.91 -18.82 3.08
N TYR A 106 4.75 -20.15 3.14
CA TYR A 106 3.52 -20.76 3.63
C TYR A 106 3.24 -20.36 5.09
N GLY A 107 4.27 -20.38 5.94
CA GLY A 107 4.18 -19.91 7.33
C GLY A 107 3.77 -18.43 7.44
N ASP A 108 4.37 -17.56 6.62
CA ASP A 108 4.04 -16.12 6.60
C ASP A 108 2.58 -15.89 6.17
N LEU A 109 2.12 -16.53 5.09
CA LEU A 109 0.74 -16.42 4.60
C LEU A 109 -0.28 -16.95 5.61
N GLU A 110 0.01 -18.08 6.27
CA GLU A 110 -0.86 -18.62 7.31
C GLU A 110 -0.88 -17.75 8.56
N THR A 111 0.23 -17.08 8.89
CA THR A 111 0.30 -16.11 9.99
C THR A 111 -0.61 -14.91 9.70
N LEU A 112 -0.53 -14.34 8.49
CA LEU A 112 -1.40 -13.25 8.06
C LEU A 112 -2.89 -13.69 8.06
N ALA A 113 -3.19 -14.87 7.53
CA ALA A 113 -4.55 -15.42 7.51
C ALA A 113 -5.10 -15.67 8.93
N ALA A 114 -4.26 -16.15 9.86
CA ALA A 114 -4.63 -16.33 11.26
C ALA A 114 -4.95 -14.99 11.94
N GLY A 115 -4.16 -13.94 11.66
CA GLY A 115 -4.41 -12.57 12.11
C GLY A 115 -5.77 -12.04 11.66
N LEU A 116 -6.11 -12.23 10.37
CA LEU A 116 -7.42 -11.84 9.83
C LEU A 116 -8.58 -12.56 10.52
N ARG A 117 -8.48 -13.88 10.70
CA ARG A 117 -9.49 -14.68 11.39
C ARG A 117 -9.69 -14.21 12.83
N LEU A 118 -8.60 -13.90 13.54
CA LEU A 118 -8.68 -13.36 14.90
C LEU A 118 -9.32 -11.97 14.92
N GLY A 119 -8.88 -11.06 14.04
CA GLY A 119 -9.44 -9.71 13.93
C GLY A 119 -10.93 -9.72 13.63
N SER A 120 -11.36 -10.55 12.67
CA SER A 120 -12.78 -10.74 12.35
C SER A 120 -13.59 -11.22 13.56
N ARG A 121 -13.09 -12.22 14.32
CA ARG A 121 -13.77 -12.68 15.55
C ARG A 121 -13.88 -11.59 16.60
N ARG A 122 -12.79 -10.86 16.88
CA ARG A 122 -12.78 -9.78 17.89
C ARG A 122 -13.73 -8.65 17.53
N ILE A 123 -13.79 -8.30 16.26
CA ILE A 123 -14.74 -7.32 15.77
C ILE A 123 -16.19 -7.81 15.91
N GLN A 124 -16.46 -9.08 15.60
CA GLN A 124 -17.79 -9.67 15.82
C GLN A 124 -18.18 -9.67 17.30
N GLU A 125 -17.27 -10.03 18.21
CA GLU A 125 -17.49 -9.97 19.67
C GLU A 125 -17.87 -8.56 20.14
N LEU A 126 -17.24 -7.51 19.56
CA LEU A 126 -17.60 -6.12 19.87
C LEU A 126 -19.01 -5.77 19.39
N ILE A 127 -19.40 -6.24 18.21
CA ILE A 127 -20.74 -5.99 17.65
C ILE A 127 -21.82 -6.75 18.40
N ASP A 128 -21.57 -8.01 18.76
CA ASP A 128 -22.52 -8.80 19.55
C ASP A 128 -22.76 -8.16 20.91
N LYS A 129 -21.73 -7.51 21.48
CA LYS A 129 -21.82 -6.82 22.76
C LYS A 129 -22.47 -5.44 22.70
N TYR A 130 -22.15 -4.63 21.69
CA TYR A 130 -22.54 -3.21 21.64
C TYR A 130 -23.53 -2.85 20.53
N GLY A 131 -23.81 -3.76 19.61
CA GLY A 131 -24.63 -3.55 18.42
C GLY A 131 -23.84 -2.94 17.24
N ILE A 132 -24.27 -3.28 16.02
CA ILE A 132 -23.61 -2.82 14.78
C ILE A 132 -23.66 -1.31 14.61
N GLU A 133 -24.77 -0.65 14.98
CA GLU A 133 -24.93 0.79 14.84
C GLU A 133 -23.97 1.55 15.76
N THR A 134 -23.81 1.10 17.00
CA THR A 134 -22.83 1.66 17.95
C THR A 134 -21.40 1.47 17.43
N PHE A 135 -21.08 0.29 16.88
CA PHE A 135 -19.77 0.03 16.30
C PHE A 135 -19.48 0.96 15.11
N LYS A 136 -20.42 1.11 14.17
CA LYS A 136 -20.29 2.03 13.02
C LYS A 136 -20.13 3.48 13.48
N ALA A 137 -20.92 3.92 14.46
CA ALA A 137 -20.80 5.27 15.03
C ALA A 137 -19.43 5.50 15.68
N ALA A 138 -18.85 4.49 16.33
CA ALA A 138 -17.50 4.59 16.90
C ALA A 138 -16.43 4.73 15.82
N ILE A 139 -16.55 4.00 14.70
CA ILE A 139 -15.65 4.16 13.54
C ILE A 139 -15.76 5.58 12.96
N GLU A 140 -16.98 6.08 12.75
CA GLU A 140 -17.19 7.45 12.25
C GLU A 140 -16.60 8.50 13.20
N GLY A 141 -16.76 8.31 14.51
CA GLY A 141 -16.16 9.18 15.52
C GLY A 141 -14.63 9.23 15.43
N LEU A 142 -13.96 8.09 15.19
CA LEU A 142 -12.51 8.04 14.99
C LEU A 142 -12.05 8.73 13.70
N LEU A 143 -12.86 8.69 12.65
CA LEU A 143 -12.59 9.40 11.39
C LEU A 143 -12.75 10.91 11.59
N GLU A 144 -13.86 11.35 12.18
CA GLU A 144 -14.11 12.77 12.44
C GLU A 144 -13.08 13.37 13.41
N GLU A 145 -12.67 12.62 14.45
CA GLU A 145 -11.60 13.06 15.35
C GLU A 145 -10.29 13.30 14.59
N GLY A 146 -9.87 12.34 13.75
CA GLY A 146 -8.67 12.48 12.92
C GLY A 146 -8.73 13.69 12.00
N ARG A 147 -9.87 13.90 11.33
CA ARG A 147 -10.12 15.03 10.43
C ARG A 147 -10.01 16.36 11.16
N ARG A 148 -10.63 16.48 12.34
CA ARG A 148 -10.58 17.67 13.18
C ARG A 148 -9.15 17.98 13.65
N VAL A 149 -8.39 16.97 14.07
CA VAL A 149 -6.97 17.12 14.47
C VAL A 149 -6.15 17.65 13.29
N SER A 150 -6.30 17.01 12.13
CA SER A 150 -5.59 17.37 10.90
C SER A 150 -5.86 18.82 10.48
N LEU A 151 -7.14 19.22 10.39
CA LEU A 151 -7.54 20.58 10.00
C LEU A 151 -7.04 21.65 10.97
N LYS A 152 -7.12 21.39 12.29
CA LYS A 152 -6.59 22.32 13.29
C LYS A 152 -5.09 22.54 13.12
N ARG A 153 -4.34 21.46 12.86
CA ARG A 153 -2.89 21.55 12.63
C ARG A 153 -2.56 22.28 11.34
N LEU A 154 -3.34 22.04 10.29
CA LEU A 154 -3.19 22.80 9.06
C LEU A 154 -3.33 24.30 9.31
N GLU A 155 -4.30 24.79 10.10
CA GLU A 155 -4.45 26.22 10.40
C GLU A 155 -3.17 26.88 10.94
N GLU A 156 -2.35 26.13 11.67
CA GLU A 156 -1.09 26.59 12.27
C GLU A 156 0.10 26.62 11.27
N LEU A 157 0.01 25.87 10.15
CA LEU A 157 1.08 25.78 9.16
C LEU A 157 1.13 27.01 8.22
N PRO A 158 2.33 27.40 7.74
CA PRO A 158 2.49 28.51 6.80
C PRO A 158 1.73 28.23 5.49
N LYS A 159 0.94 29.21 5.06
CA LYS A 159 0.18 29.12 3.80
C LYS A 159 1.05 29.54 2.63
N GLY A 160 0.97 28.77 1.56
CA GLY A 160 1.73 29.05 0.35
C GLY A 160 2.02 27.82 -0.47
N GLU A 161 2.92 28.02 -1.42
CA GLU A 161 3.45 26.98 -2.30
C GLU A 161 4.96 26.91 -2.07
N PHE A 162 5.44 25.69 -1.87
CA PHE A 162 6.81 25.35 -1.56
C PHE A 162 7.34 24.42 -2.64
N TYR A 163 8.64 24.47 -2.90
CA TYR A 163 9.30 23.66 -3.91
C TYR A 163 10.56 23.05 -3.31
N ALA A 164 10.74 21.75 -3.55
CA ALA A 164 11.97 21.03 -3.27
C ALA A 164 12.38 20.24 -4.50
N GLU A 165 13.69 20.12 -4.72
CA GLU A 165 14.28 19.22 -5.70
C GLU A 165 15.49 18.51 -5.09
N ASP A 166 15.71 17.30 -5.56
CA ASP A 166 16.84 16.45 -5.20
C ASP A 166 17.26 15.59 -6.41
N PHE A 167 18.38 14.89 -6.31
CA PHE A 167 18.95 14.11 -7.39
C PHE A 167 19.18 12.67 -6.96
N LEU A 168 18.51 11.73 -7.62
CA LEU A 168 18.87 10.32 -7.57
C LEU A 168 20.20 10.16 -8.31
N ASP A 169 21.24 9.69 -7.62
CA ASP A 169 22.63 9.71 -8.10
C ASP A 169 22.85 9.03 -9.46
N ASP A 170 22.16 7.91 -9.72
CA ASP A 170 22.33 7.12 -10.93
C ASP A 170 20.97 6.56 -11.39
N ASP A 171 20.60 6.81 -12.65
CA ASP A 171 19.42 6.23 -13.29
C ASP A 171 19.60 4.75 -13.68
N TYR A 172 20.81 4.21 -13.53
CA TYR A 172 21.29 2.88 -13.91
C TYR A 172 21.05 2.52 -15.39
N VAL A 173 20.73 3.51 -16.23
CA VAL A 173 20.55 3.38 -17.69
C VAL A 173 21.69 4.11 -18.40
N THR A 174 21.87 5.38 -18.08
CA THR A 174 22.86 6.28 -18.68
C THR A 174 24.01 6.59 -17.74
N GLY A 175 23.88 6.31 -16.44
CA GLY A 175 24.87 6.70 -15.43
C GLY A 175 24.73 8.15 -15.00
N SER A 176 23.60 8.79 -15.30
CA SER A 176 23.36 10.21 -15.02
C SER A 176 22.48 10.37 -13.79
N SER A 177 22.72 11.46 -13.05
CA SER A 177 21.84 11.87 -11.97
C SER A 177 20.46 12.22 -12.50
N LEU A 178 19.41 11.73 -11.85
CA LEU A 178 18.02 11.98 -12.21
C LEU A 178 17.40 12.99 -11.25
N LYS A 179 17.00 14.14 -11.77
CA LYS A 179 16.35 15.18 -10.97
C LYS A 179 14.93 14.75 -10.58
N LEU A 180 14.65 14.81 -9.28
CA LEU A 180 13.35 14.58 -8.67
C LEU A 180 12.87 15.87 -8.01
N SER A 181 11.56 16.11 -7.97
CA SER A 181 11.02 17.31 -7.34
C SER A 181 9.61 17.13 -6.81
N ALA A 182 9.23 17.96 -5.84
CA ALA A 182 7.87 18.06 -5.35
C ALA A 182 7.47 19.53 -5.17
N ARG A 183 6.19 19.81 -5.45
CA ARG A 183 5.55 21.07 -5.06
C ARG A 183 4.57 20.79 -3.94
N VAL A 184 4.73 21.47 -2.81
CA VAL A 184 3.82 21.36 -1.68
C VAL A 184 2.98 22.62 -1.58
N LYS A 185 1.67 22.50 -1.65
CA LYS A 185 0.72 23.59 -1.42
C LYS A 185 0.00 23.38 -0.11
N ILE A 186 0.17 24.33 0.80
CA ILE A 186 -0.48 24.34 2.11
C ILE A 186 -1.59 25.38 2.11
N ALA A 187 -2.83 24.92 2.12
CA ALA A 187 -4.03 25.74 2.27
C ALA A 187 -4.62 25.59 3.69
N TYR A 188 -5.76 26.22 3.94
CA TYR A 188 -6.45 26.10 5.24
C TYR A 188 -7.08 24.72 5.47
N LYS A 189 -7.49 24.03 4.40
CA LYS A 189 -8.20 22.74 4.47
C LYS A 189 -7.58 21.64 3.62
N GLU A 190 -6.45 21.94 2.98
CA GLU A 190 -5.82 21.02 2.03
C GLU A 190 -4.30 21.12 2.16
N PHE A 191 -3.64 19.96 2.09
CA PHE A 191 -2.20 19.81 1.96
C PHE A 191 -1.96 19.01 0.69
N ILE A 192 -1.48 19.66 -0.36
CA ILE A 192 -1.35 19.06 -1.68
C ILE A 192 0.14 18.87 -1.96
N VAL A 193 0.54 17.64 -2.28
CA VAL A 193 1.89 17.31 -2.74
C VAL A 193 1.80 16.89 -4.20
N ASP A 194 2.50 17.61 -5.07
CA ASP A 194 2.47 17.40 -6.52
C ASP A 194 3.84 16.95 -7.04
N PHE A 195 3.86 15.75 -7.61
CA PHE A 195 4.99 15.09 -8.26
C PHE A 195 4.83 15.03 -9.79
N SER A 196 3.92 15.78 -10.41
CA SER A 196 3.69 15.73 -11.86
C SER A 196 4.88 16.20 -12.71
N GLU A 197 5.80 16.98 -12.15
CA GLU A 197 7.02 17.48 -12.82
C GLU A 197 8.22 16.52 -12.63
N ASN A 198 7.97 15.21 -12.69
CA ASN A 198 9.02 14.19 -12.54
C ASN A 198 9.23 13.34 -13.80
N PRO A 199 10.42 12.73 -13.95
CA PRO A 199 10.74 11.88 -15.09
C PRO A 199 9.79 10.69 -15.24
N ASN A 200 9.75 10.16 -16.47
CA ASN A 200 9.08 8.90 -16.76
C ASN A 200 9.67 7.77 -15.89
N ALA A 201 8.85 6.77 -15.61
CA ALA A 201 9.30 5.55 -14.95
C ALA A 201 10.43 4.90 -15.76
N LEU A 202 11.47 4.49 -15.03
CA LEU A 202 12.66 3.84 -15.53
C LEU A 202 12.34 2.40 -15.93
N THR A 203 13.03 1.88 -16.93
CA THR A 203 13.02 0.44 -17.24
C THR A 203 13.89 -0.37 -16.27
N HIS A 204 14.03 0.10 -15.02
CA HIS A 204 14.81 -0.48 -13.93
C HIS A 204 14.07 -0.36 -12.60
N GLN A 205 14.42 -1.23 -11.65
CA GLN A 205 13.67 -1.54 -10.44
C GLN A 205 13.44 -0.40 -9.43
N LEU A 206 13.93 0.81 -9.70
CA LEU A 206 13.91 1.94 -8.79
C LEU A 206 12.56 2.65 -8.73
N ASN A 207 11.59 2.31 -9.58
CA ASN A 207 10.33 3.04 -9.61
C ASN A 207 9.49 2.83 -8.36
N ASN A 208 8.66 3.83 -8.04
CA ASN A 208 7.69 3.77 -6.98
C ASN A 208 6.27 3.63 -7.55
N THR A 209 5.45 2.78 -6.93
CA THR A 209 4.03 2.71 -7.27
C THR A 209 3.30 3.92 -6.68
N TYR A 210 2.16 4.30 -7.27
CA TYR A 210 1.39 5.42 -6.73
C TYR A 210 0.97 5.23 -5.27
N PRO A 211 0.46 4.06 -4.83
CA PRO A 211 0.12 3.90 -3.42
C PRO A 211 1.35 3.95 -2.49
N ALA A 212 2.54 3.56 -2.97
CA ALA A 212 3.78 3.72 -2.22
C ALA A 212 4.16 5.20 -2.06
N THR A 213 4.02 6.00 -3.12
CA THR A 213 4.21 7.46 -3.07
C THR A 213 3.22 8.10 -2.10
N VAL A 214 1.94 7.72 -2.15
CA VAL A 214 0.93 8.18 -1.19
C VAL A 214 1.31 7.81 0.24
N ALA A 215 1.81 6.58 0.46
CA ALA A 215 2.22 6.13 1.79
C ALA A 215 3.42 6.92 2.33
N ALA A 216 4.42 7.22 1.49
CA ALA A 216 5.58 8.04 1.86
C ALA A 216 5.14 9.43 2.34
N VAL A 217 4.34 10.10 1.51
CA VAL A 217 3.81 11.43 1.82
C VAL A 217 2.90 11.40 3.06
N ALA A 218 2.09 10.35 3.22
CA ALA A 218 1.23 10.20 4.39
C ALA A 218 2.03 10.09 5.69
N VAL A 219 3.16 9.38 5.70
CA VAL A 219 4.05 9.31 6.87
C VAL A 219 4.63 10.68 7.20
N THR A 220 5.16 11.39 6.21
CA THR A 220 5.68 12.76 6.41
C THR A 220 4.57 13.71 6.89
N TYR A 221 3.38 13.63 6.29
CA TYR A 221 2.23 14.43 6.69
C TYR A 221 1.79 14.17 8.14
N ILE A 222 1.70 12.90 8.55
CA ILE A 222 1.40 12.52 9.94
C ILE A 222 2.44 13.11 10.90
N ALA A 223 3.73 13.07 10.51
CA ALA A 223 4.81 13.65 11.31
C ALA A 223 4.68 15.18 11.45
N ILE A 224 4.21 15.87 10.40
CA ILE A 224 3.96 17.31 10.43
C ILE A 224 2.74 17.66 11.29
N VAL A 225 1.63 16.93 11.16
CA VAL A 225 0.39 17.29 11.86
C VAL A 225 0.41 16.86 13.32
N ASP A 226 0.65 15.57 13.62
CA ASP A 226 0.71 15.06 14.98
C ASP A 226 1.15 13.57 15.01
N LEU A 227 2.38 13.31 15.47
CA LEU A 227 2.92 11.94 15.65
C LEU A 227 2.18 11.12 16.71
N HIS A 228 1.42 11.76 17.60
CA HIS A 228 0.68 11.11 18.67
C HIS A 228 -0.82 10.97 18.36
N ALA A 229 -1.28 11.51 17.22
CA ALA A 229 -2.66 11.31 16.79
C ALA A 229 -2.95 9.85 16.48
N ARG A 230 -4.20 9.45 16.68
CA ARG A 230 -4.68 8.14 16.24
C ARG A 230 -4.70 8.13 14.71
N ILE A 231 -3.98 7.19 14.12
CA ILE A 231 -3.96 7.01 12.67
C ILE A 231 -5.35 6.56 12.20
N SER A 232 -5.98 7.36 11.34
CA SER A 232 -7.25 7.05 10.69
C SER A 232 -7.28 7.71 9.32
N GLN A 233 -8.15 7.24 8.43
CA GLN A 233 -8.33 7.89 7.13
C GLN A 233 -8.71 9.37 7.28
N GLY A 234 -9.50 9.70 8.31
CA GLY A 234 -9.88 11.08 8.60
C GLY A 234 -8.68 12.00 8.85
N LEU A 235 -7.63 11.51 9.51
CA LEU A 235 -6.38 12.27 9.69
C LEU A 235 -5.75 12.66 8.35
N LEU A 236 -5.87 11.80 7.34
CA LEU A 236 -5.31 11.99 6.00
C LEU A 236 -6.29 12.66 5.01
N ASP A 237 -7.54 12.93 5.38
CA ASP A 237 -8.54 13.51 4.46
C ASP A 237 -8.10 14.83 3.80
N PRO A 238 -7.39 15.74 4.50
CA PRO A 238 -6.88 16.96 3.87
C PRO A 238 -5.70 16.73 2.90
N LEU A 239 -5.04 15.57 2.98
CA LEU A 239 -3.87 15.24 2.18
C LEU A 239 -4.29 14.84 0.76
N LYS A 240 -3.70 15.51 -0.22
CA LYS A 240 -3.81 15.14 -1.64
C LYS A 240 -2.42 14.90 -2.19
N VAL A 241 -2.24 13.78 -2.86
CA VAL A 241 -1.00 13.45 -3.57
C VAL A 241 -1.32 13.38 -5.06
N ILE A 242 -0.50 14.03 -5.87
CA ILE A 242 -0.66 14.07 -7.32
C ILE A 242 0.63 13.50 -7.91
N ALA A 243 0.49 12.53 -8.81
CA ALA A 243 1.59 12.00 -9.60
C ALA A 243 1.03 11.47 -10.93
N SER A 244 1.67 11.86 -12.03
CA SER A 244 1.21 11.51 -13.38
C SER A 244 1.48 10.02 -13.67
N PRO A 245 0.48 9.22 -14.10
CA PRO A 245 0.69 7.81 -14.43
C PRO A 245 1.84 7.61 -15.43
N GLY A 246 2.72 6.64 -15.16
CA GLY A 246 3.90 6.37 -15.98
C GLY A 246 5.14 7.19 -15.61
N THR A 247 5.09 8.01 -14.55
CA THR A 247 6.27 8.67 -13.96
C THR A 247 6.91 7.80 -12.88
N ILE A 248 8.13 8.17 -12.45
CA ILE A 248 8.88 7.44 -11.42
C ILE A 248 8.14 7.32 -10.08
N PHE A 249 7.25 8.28 -9.75
CA PHE A 249 6.40 8.28 -8.55
C PHE A 249 5.00 7.67 -8.78
N HIS A 250 4.67 7.27 -9.99
CA HIS A 250 3.43 6.58 -10.34
C HIS A 250 3.71 5.56 -11.44
N ALA A 251 4.58 4.61 -11.13
CA ALA A 251 4.86 3.50 -12.00
C ALA A 251 3.59 2.69 -12.25
N VAL A 252 3.35 2.37 -13.52
CA VAL A 252 2.28 1.48 -13.96
C VAL A 252 2.87 0.22 -14.56
N ARG A 253 2.08 -0.85 -14.67
CA ARG A 253 2.53 -2.07 -15.35
C ARG A 253 2.97 -1.74 -16.80
N PRO A 254 4.12 -2.23 -17.29
CA PRO A 254 4.96 -3.30 -16.75
C PRO A 254 6.22 -2.85 -15.98
N TYR A 255 6.32 -1.60 -15.51
CA TYR A 255 7.55 -1.11 -14.87
C TYR A 255 7.90 -1.86 -13.57
N PRO A 256 9.18 -2.23 -13.36
CA PRO A 256 9.65 -2.92 -12.15
C PRO A 256 9.73 -1.95 -10.95
N VAL A 257 9.53 -2.47 -9.74
CA VAL A 257 9.39 -1.68 -8.48
C VAL A 257 10.06 -2.34 -7.26
N SER A 258 10.90 -3.36 -7.44
CA SER A 258 11.52 -4.10 -6.32
C SER A 258 12.51 -3.28 -5.50
N VAL A 259 12.88 -2.07 -5.93
CA VAL A 259 13.71 -1.09 -5.18
C VAL A 259 12.92 0.19 -4.97
N TYR A 260 11.62 0.05 -4.76
CA TYR A 260 10.73 1.18 -4.51
C TYR A 260 11.21 2.05 -3.34
N TRP A 261 11.86 1.48 -2.31
CA TRP A 261 12.26 2.20 -1.10
C TRP A 261 13.19 3.38 -1.38
N GLU A 262 14.02 3.29 -2.43
CA GLU A 262 14.93 4.37 -2.82
C GLU A 262 14.11 5.59 -3.24
N THR A 263 13.30 5.44 -4.28
CA THR A 263 12.40 6.51 -4.76
C THR A 263 11.35 6.89 -3.72
N MET A 264 10.86 5.95 -2.91
CA MET A 264 9.93 6.23 -1.82
C MET A 264 10.55 7.14 -0.76
N SER A 265 11.85 7.01 -0.48
CA SER A 265 12.56 7.89 0.46
C SER A 265 12.64 9.31 -0.09
N TYR A 266 12.97 9.49 -1.38
CA TYR A 266 12.88 10.81 -2.03
C TYR A 266 11.47 11.41 -1.98
N ALA A 267 10.41 10.60 -2.14
CA ALA A 267 9.04 11.10 -2.01
C ALA A 267 8.73 11.61 -0.59
N ALA A 268 9.35 11.04 0.45
CA ALA A 268 9.20 11.49 1.82
C ALA A 268 10.07 12.73 2.13
N ASP A 269 11.31 12.75 1.64
CA ASP A 269 12.30 13.80 1.91
C ASP A 269 12.00 15.11 1.16
N LEU A 270 11.40 15.04 -0.03
CA LEU A 270 10.98 16.21 -0.80
C LEU A 270 9.78 16.97 -0.19
N VAL A 271 9.08 16.39 0.79
CA VAL A 271 7.86 16.95 1.42
C VAL A 271 8.16 17.59 2.75
#